data_AF-A0A958CLB4-F1
#
_entry.id   AF-A0A958CLB4-F1
#
_cell.length_a   1.000
_cell.length_b   1.000
_cell.length_c   1.000
_cell.angle_alpha   90.00
_cell.angle_beta   90.00
_cell.angle_gamma   90.00
#
_symmetry.space_group_name_H-M   'P 1'
#
loop_
_entity.id
_entity.type
_entity.pdbx_description
1 polymer ?
#
loop_
_entity_poly.entity_id
_entity_poly.type
_entity_poly.pdbx_seq_one_letter_code
_entity_poly.pdbx_strand_id
1 'polypeptide(L)' 'MQPTRFISEPIVVQFDKLPELKKKPDVPDRFEWRGEMYHVVELLSEWRNYSRRGRMAVNMRPEHAEVAASRGSWGVG' A
#
# COMPACT_ATOMS: atom_id res chain seq x y z
N MET A 1 -23.38 -10.94 -15.54
CA MET A 1 -22.37 -10.58 -14.52
C MET A 1 -23.02 -10.74 -13.17
N GLN A 2 -22.43 -11.53 -12.26
CA GLN A 2 -22.90 -11.54 -10.87
C GLN A 2 -22.44 -10.23 -10.19
N PRO A 3 -23.27 -9.62 -9.31
CA PRO A 3 -22.88 -8.42 -8.60
C PRO A 3 -21.68 -8.72 -7.69
N THR A 4 -20.65 -7.90 -7.78
CA THR A 4 -19.48 -7.99 -6.91
C THR A 4 -19.90 -7.67 -5.49
N ARG A 5 -19.93 -8.68 -4.63
CA ARG A 5 -20.24 -8.52 -3.21
C ARG A 5 -19.00 -8.02 -2.48
N PHE A 6 -19.14 -6.92 -1.73
CA PHE A 6 -18.11 -6.50 -0.80
C PHE A 6 -18.11 -7.38 0.45
N ILE A 7 -16.93 -7.81 0.88
CA ILE A 7 -16.73 -8.64 2.08
C ILE A 7 -15.81 -7.85 3.01
N SER A 8 -16.35 -7.34 4.12
CA SER A 8 -15.63 -6.52 5.10
C SER A 8 -14.96 -7.35 6.20
N GLU A 9 -14.31 -8.45 5.82
CA GLU A 9 -13.69 -9.38 6.76
C GLU A 9 -12.18 -9.14 6.84
N PRO A 10 -11.57 -9.33 8.02
CA PRO A 10 -10.13 -9.20 8.18
C PRO A 10 -9.38 -10.36 7.52
N ILE A 11 -8.17 -10.08 7.07
CA ILE A 11 -7.18 -11.06 6.59
C ILE A 11 -5.86 -10.87 7.34
N VAL A 12 -5.06 -11.93 7.44
CA VAL A 12 -3.71 -11.86 8.01
C VAL A 12 -2.70 -12.00 6.88
N VAL A 13 -1.93 -10.95 6.61
CA VAL A 13 -0.90 -10.95 5.55
C VAL A 13 0.43 -11.49 6.04
N GLN A 14 1.17 -12.17 5.17
CA GLN A 14 2.51 -12.69 5.45
C GLN A 14 3.45 -12.40 4.28
N PHE A 15 4.73 -12.26 4.61
CA PHE A 15 5.82 -12.00 3.67
C PHE A 15 6.91 -13.05 3.86
N ASP A 16 7.41 -13.63 2.77
CA ASP A 16 8.54 -14.57 2.79
C ASP A 16 9.86 -13.86 3.09
N LYS A 17 10.00 -12.65 2.55
CA LYS A 17 11.08 -11.72 2.91
C LYS A 17 10.46 -10.51 3.58
N LEU A 18 10.94 -10.16 4.77
CA LEU A 18 10.49 -8.95 5.46
C LEU A 18 10.66 -7.73 4.52
N PRO A 19 9.63 -6.88 4.36
CA PRO A 19 9.73 -5.71 3.51
C PRO A 19 10.82 -4.78 4.03
N GLU A 20 11.73 -4.39 3.14
CA GLU A 20 12.90 -3.57 3.49
C GLU A 20 12.49 -2.18 3.99
N LEU A 21 11.32 -1.71 3.58
CA LEU A 21 10.74 -0.43 3.98
C LEU A 21 9.47 -0.66 4.81
N LYS A 22 9.58 -0.54 6.15
CA LYS A 22 8.44 -0.73 7.08
C LYS A 22 7.23 0.18 6.77
N LYS A 23 7.46 1.36 6.18
CA LYS A 23 6.41 2.31 5.77
C LYS A 23 5.94 2.15 4.33
N LYS A 24 6.59 1.30 3.55
CA LYS A 24 6.21 0.96 2.17
C LYS A 24 6.33 -0.56 2.02
N PRO A 25 5.44 -1.32 2.68
CA PRO A 25 5.44 -2.76 2.51
C PRO A 25 5.19 -3.09 1.04
N ASP A 26 5.88 -4.11 0.54
CA ASP A 26 5.63 -4.67 -0.78
C ASP A 26 4.26 -5.38 -0.80
N VAL A 27 3.89 -5.93 -1.95
CA VAL A 27 2.72 -6.81 -2.06
C VAL A 27 2.98 -8.05 -1.18
N PRO A 28 2.03 -8.49 -0.35
CA PRO A 28 2.22 -9.70 0.45
C PRO A 28 2.31 -10.93 -0.44
N ASP A 29 3.14 -11.90 -0.05
CA ASP A 29 3.29 -13.17 -0.76
C ASP A 29 2.06 -14.07 -0.54
N ARG A 30 1.44 -13.96 0.65
CA ARG A 30 0.24 -14.73 1.01
C ARG A 30 -0.60 -14.02 2.07
N PHE A 31 -1.86 -14.45 2.18
CA PHE A 31 -2.73 -14.07 3.28
C PHE A 31 -3.59 -15.25 3.76
N GLU A 32 -3.92 -15.24 5.05
CA GLU A 32 -4.89 -16.15 5.65
C GLU A 32 -6.26 -15.47 5.71
N TRP A 33 -7.30 -16.18 5.28
CA TRP A 33 -8.69 -15.77 5.41
C TRP A 33 -9.56 -16.97 5.76
N ARG A 34 -10.31 -16.88 6.87
CA ARG A 34 -11.17 -17.97 7.39
C ARG A 34 -10.42 -19.29 7.64
N GLY A 35 -9.16 -19.22 8.06
CA GLY A 35 -8.31 -20.39 8.32
C GLY A 35 -7.69 -21.02 7.07
N GLU A 36 -7.97 -20.47 5.89
CA GLU A 36 -7.40 -20.92 4.62
C GLU A 36 -6.30 -19.97 4.14
N MET A 37 -5.24 -20.53 3.57
CA MET A 37 -4.08 -19.79 3.09
C MET A 37 -4.13 -19.59 1.58
N TYR A 38 -3.98 -18.33 1.15
CA TYR A 38 -4.01 -17.93 -0.25
C TYR A 38 -2.69 -17.29 -0.66
N HIS A 39 -2.10 -17.75 -1.78
CA HIS A 39 -0.87 -17.18 -2.34
C HIS A 39 -1.18 -16.13 -3.40
N VAL A 40 -0.45 -15.03 -3.37
CA VAL A 40 -0.51 -13.99 -4.40
C VAL A 40 0.40 -14.40 -5.54
N VAL A 41 -0.18 -14.72 -6.69
CA VAL A 41 0.57 -15.21 -7.87
C VAL A 41 0.90 -14.11 -8.87
N GLU A 42 0.10 -13.05 -8.91
CA GLU A 42 0.26 -11.94 -9.83
C GLU A 42 -0.36 -10.66 -9.25
N LEU A 43 0.36 -9.54 -9.40
CA LEU A 43 -0.16 -8.22 -9.13
C LEU A 43 -0.75 -7.63 -10.42
N LEU A 44 -2.07 -7.49 -10.46
CA LEU A 44 -2.75 -6.90 -11.62
C LEU A 44 -2.65 -5.36 -11.65
N SER A 45 -2.74 -4.72 -10.48
CA SER A 45 -2.64 -3.27 -10.32
C SER A 45 -2.40 -2.90 -8.87
N GLU A 46 -1.59 -1.87 -8.63
CA GLU A 46 -1.37 -1.25 -7.32
C GLU A 46 -1.60 0.25 -7.44
N TRP A 47 -2.25 0.83 -6.44
CA TRP A 47 -2.27 2.29 -6.27
C TRP A 47 -1.68 2.66 -4.92
N ARG A 48 -1.03 3.82 -4.88
CA ARG A 48 -0.53 4.41 -3.64
C ARG A 48 -0.98 5.85 -3.56
N ASN A 49 -1.41 6.26 -2.37
CA ASN A 49 -1.81 7.64 -2.12
C ASN A 49 -0.69 8.38 -1.38
N TYR A 50 0.08 9.19 -2.12
CA TYR A 50 1.12 10.05 -1.56
C TYR A 50 0.61 11.45 -1.16
N SER A 51 -0.71 11.66 -1.13
CA SER A 51 -1.29 12.94 -0.74
C SER A 51 -0.85 13.33 0.66
N ARG A 52 -0.26 14.51 0.77
CA ARG A 52 0.12 15.08 2.07
C ARG A 52 -1.13 15.63 2.76
N ARG A 53 -1.29 15.34 4.05
CA ARG A 53 -2.44 15.77 4.87
C ARG A 53 -2.00 16.61 6.06
N GLY A 54 -2.92 17.43 6.58
CA GLY A 54 -2.67 18.28 7.75
C GLY A 54 -1.57 19.32 7.52
N ARG A 55 -0.74 19.58 8.53
CA ARG A 55 0.35 20.58 8.47
C ARG A 55 1.36 20.32 7.35
N MET A 56 1.48 19.07 6.88
CA MET A 56 2.40 18.70 5.81
C MET A 56 1.90 19.05 4.40
N ALA A 57 0.65 19.48 4.25
CA ALA A 57 0.05 19.84 2.96
C ALA A 57 0.64 21.14 2.37
N VAL A 58 1.10 22.06 3.22
CA VAL A 58 1.62 23.39 2.80
C VAL A 58 3.11 23.57 3.08
N ASN A 59 3.75 22.58 3.72
CA ASN A 59 5.14 22.65 4.14
C ASN A 59 6.08 21.97 3.12
N MET A 60 6.03 22.42 1.87
CA MET A 60 6.92 21.98 0.79
C MET A 60 6.91 23.00 -0.35
N ARG A 61 8.07 23.25 -0.96
CA ARG A 61 8.14 24.08 -2.18
C ARG A 61 7.42 23.36 -3.34
N PRO A 62 6.70 24.07 -4.24
CA PRO A 62 5.89 23.46 -5.30
C PRO A 62 6.67 22.43 -6.15
N GLU A 63 7.92 22.75 -6.49
CA GLU A 63 8.79 21.92 -7.32
C GLU A 63 9.13 20.58 -6.65
N HIS A 64 9.18 20.54 -5.31
CA HIS A 64 9.37 19.31 -4.55
C HIS A 64 8.04 18.61 -4.25
N ALA A 65 6.92 19.34 -4.24
CA ALA A 65 5.60 18.80 -3.96
C ALA A 65 5.09 17.92 -5.11
N GLU A 66 5.27 18.33 -6.37
CA GLU A 66 4.92 17.52 -7.54
C GLU A 66 5.68 16.19 -7.55
N VAL A 67 6.98 16.25 -7.27
CA VAL A 67 7.83 15.08 -7.16
C VAL A 67 7.39 14.19 -6.00
N ALA A 68 7.10 14.75 -4.83
CA ALA A 68 6.65 13.96 -3.67
C ALA A 68 5.26 13.34 -3.86
N ALA A 69 4.37 13.96 -4.63
CA ALA A 69 3.06 13.41 -4.94
C ALA A 69 3.12 12.16 -5.84
N SER A 70 4.18 12.02 -6.64
CA SER A 70 4.37 10.85 -7.52
C SER A 70 5.05 9.66 -6.84
N ARG A 71 6.09 9.89 -6.02
CA ARG A 71 6.95 8.82 -5.45
C ARG A 71 7.06 8.82 -3.92
N GLY A 72 6.36 9.74 -3.26
CA GLY A 72 6.53 10.05 -1.83
C GLY A 72 7.76 10.91 -1.56
N SER A 73 7.85 11.50 -0.36
CA SER A 73 9.02 12.29 0.04
C SER A 73 10.14 11.41 0.59
N TRP A 74 11.38 11.85 0.41
CA TRP A 74 12.57 11.19 0.98
C TRP A 74 12.67 11.44 2.50
N GLY A 75 13.22 10.48 3.25
CA GLY A 75 13.47 10.63 4.70
C GLY A 75 12.25 10.51 5.64
N VAL A 76 11.06 10.22 5.11
CA VAL A 76 9.86 9.94 5.94
C VAL A 76 9.57 8.44 6.10
N GLY A 77 10.51 7.58 5.67
CA GLY A 77 10.54 6.12 5.79
C GLY A 77 10.76 5.63 7.21
#